data_AF-G0TYP3-F1
#
_entry.id   AF-G0TYP3-F1
#
_cell.length_a   1.000
_cell.length_b   1.000
_cell.length_c   1.000
_cell.angle_alpha   90.00
_cell.angle_beta   90.00
_cell.angle_gamma   90.00
#
_symmetry.space_group_name_H-M   'P 1'
#
loop_
_entity.id
_entity.type
_entity.pdbx_description
1 polymer ?
#
loop_
_entity_poly.entity_id
_entity_poly.type
_entity_poly.pdbx_seq_one_letter_code
_entity_poly.pdbx_strand_id
1 'polypeptide(L)'
;MFRCTIHALGGQRRWWKEGRPDFSRAAARRLDLERRRLEMSRRPPPSEPTSQQACILYRQLLKAGREHLRVTDGKYYMRKVRHEFEVTARQTSGRVRGIMYERGLWMLKNKLGGVV
;
A
#
# COMPACT_ATOMS: atom_id res chain seq x y z
N MET A 1 22.91 46.78 -31.38
CA MET A 1 21.91 47.39 -30.47
C MET A 1 21.07 46.28 -29.85
N PHE A 2 21.37 45.87 -28.61
CA PHE A 2 20.60 44.85 -27.90
C PHE A 2 19.57 45.53 -26.99
N ARG A 3 18.28 45.31 -27.23
CA ARG A 3 17.19 45.73 -26.33
C ARG A 3 17.04 44.68 -25.22
N CYS A 4 17.61 44.96 -24.06
CA CYS A 4 17.30 44.20 -22.84
C CYS A 4 15.89 44.57 -22.37
N THR A 5 14.94 43.66 -22.53
CA THR A 5 13.67 43.71 -21.80
C THR A 5 13.92 43.23 -20.38
N ILE A 6 14.13 44.17 -19.47
CA ILE A 6 14.12 43.90 -18.03
C ILE A 6 12.68 43.53 -17.67
N HIS A 7 12.38 42.23 -17.62
CA HIS A 7 11.19 41.77 -16.90
C HIS A 7 11.40 42.14 -15.44
N ALA A 8 10.70 43.18 -14.99
CA ALA A 8 10.53 43.45 -13.58
C ALA A 8 9.91 42.18 -12.98
N LEU A 9 10.74 41.40 -12.27
CA LEU A 9 10.28 40.35 -11.37
C LEU A 9 9.28 41.01 -10.44
N GLY A 10 7.99 40.80 -10.74
CA GLY A 10 6.86 41.34 -10.01
C GLY A 10 7.11 41.13 -8.53
N GLY A 11 7.15 42.24 -7.80
CA GLY A 11 7.58 42.28 -6.41
C GLY A 11 6.88 41.22 -5.57
N GLN A 12 7.62 40.69 -4.61
CA GLN A 12 7.11 39.78 -3.59
C GLN A 12 5.77 40.30 -3.03
N ARG A 13 4.67 39.73 -3.53
CA ARG A 13 3.33 40.04 -3.06
C ARG A 13 3.21 39.49 -1.65
N ARG A 14 3.28 40.41 -0.71
CA ARG A 14 3.18 40.16 0.72
C ARG A 14 1.72 39.86 1.02
N TRP A 15 1.40 38.58 1.25
CA TRP A 15 0.06 38.03 1.47
C TRP A 15 -0.78 38.76 2.54
N TRP A 16 -0.15 39.52 3.44
CA TRP A 16 -0.84 40.34 4.45
C TRP A 16 -1.39 41.68 3.91
N LYS A 17 -1.04 42.09 2.69
CA LYS A 17 -1.54 43.32 2.05
C LYS A 17 -2.81 43.11 1.20
N GLU A 18 -3.17 41.86 0.89
CA GLU A 18 -4.31 41.51 0.00
C GLU A 18 -5.57 41.06 0.77
N GLY A 19 -5.58 41.15 2.12
CA GLY A 19 -6.68 40.71 2.98
C GLY A 19 -6.38 39.40 3.72
N ARG A 20 -7.30 38.95 4.57
CA ARG A 20 -7.13 37.65 5.28
C ARG A 20 -7.14 36.52 4.25
N PRO A 21 -6.20 35.54 4.31
CA PRO A 21 -6.24 34.39 3.43
C PRO A 21 -7.58 33.65 3.57
N ASP A 22 -8.18 33.24 2.45
CA ASP A 22 -9.39 32.42 2.50
C ASP A 22 -9.02 30.99 2.94
N PHE A 23 -9.32 30.68 4.20
CA PHE A 23 -9.11 29.37 4.79
C PHE A 23 -10.26 28.40 4.55
N SER A 24 -11.31 28.79 3.82
CA SER A 24 -12.49 27.94 3.53
C SER A 24 -12.07 26.59 2.94
N ARG A 25 -11.15 26.59 1.97
CA ARG A 25 -10.60 25.38 1.35
C ARG A 25 -9.83 24.50 2.35
N ALA A 26 -9.04 25.12 3.23
CA ALA A 26 -8.29 24.40 4.26
C ALA A 26 -9.23 23.81 5.31
N ALA A 27 -10.29 24.53 5.70
CA ALA A 27 -11.31 24.08 6.63
C ALA A 27 -12.13 22.91 6.04
N ALA A 28 -12.58 23.02 4.78
CA ALA A 28 -13.24 21.94 4.07
C ALA A 28 -12.35 20.68 4.00
N ARG A 29 -11.05 20.86 3.72
CA ARG A 29 -10.09 19.75 3.70
C ARG A 29 -9.93 19.09 5.07
N ARG A 30 -9.92 19.85 6.16
CA ARG A 30 -9.87 19.30 7.53
C ARG A 30 -11.12 18.47 7.83
N LEU A 31 -12.31 18.97 7.47
CA LEU A 31 -13.56 18.23 7.64
C LEU A 31 -13.54 16.90 6.87
N ASP A 32 -13.04 16.89 5.63
CA ASP A 32 -12.91 15.66 4.84
C ASP A 32 -11.94 14.66 5.47
N LEU A 33 -10.82 15.13 6.04
CA LEU A 33 -9.86 14.26 6.72
C LEU A 33 -10.44 13.68 8.01
N GLU A 34 -11.21 14.46 8.77
CA GLU A 34 -11.90 13.96 9.97
C GLU A 34 -12.99 12.95 9.61
N ARG A 35 -13.75 13.17 8.53
CA ARG A 35 -14.71 12.18 8.01
C ARG A 35 -14.00 10.86 7.68
N ARG A 36 -12.88 10.92 6.95
CA ARG A 36 -12.06 9.73 6.62
C ARG A 36 -11.51 9.05 7.88
N ARG A 37 -11.07 9.82 8.88
CA ARG A 37 -10.57 9.28 10.15
C ARG A 37 -11.67 8.52 10.88
N LEU A 38 -12.87 9.09 10.99
CA LEU A 38 -14.04 8.46 11.63
C LEU A 38 -14.46 7.18 10.90
N GLU A 39 -14.45 7.20 9.57
CA GLU A 39 -14.71 6.01 8.75
C GLU A 39 -13.65 4.93 8.98
N MET A 40 -12.37 5.31 9.00
CA MET A 40 -11.27 4.36 9.23
C MET A 40 -11.29 3.79 10.64
N SER A 41 -11.66 4.57 11.67
CA SER A 41 -11.77 4.06 13.04
C SER A 41 -12.89 3.05 13.23
N ARG A 42 -13.91 3.07 12.38
CA ARG A 42 -14.99 2.08 12.38
C ARG A 42 -14.57 0.76 11.73
N ARG A 43 -13.55 0.78 10.87
CA ARG A 43 -13.03 -0.43 10.21
C ARG A 43 -12.10 -1.17 11.17
N PRO A 44 -12.24 -2.49 11.32
CA PRO A 44 -11.30 -3.26 12.12
C PRO A 44 -9.89 -3.16 11.50
N PRO A 45 -8.84 -3.11 12.32
CA PRO A 45 -7.48 -3.20 11.81
C PRO A 45 -7.22 -4.59 11.22
N PRO A 46 -6.22 -4.73 10.32
CA PRO A 46 -5.77 -6.04 9.87
C PRO A 46 -5.36 -6.89 11.07
N SER A 47 -5.99 -8.05 11.20
CA SER A 47 -5.70 -9.01 12.27
C SER A 47 -4.69 -10.05 11.80
N GLU A 48 -3.92 -10.57 12.73
CA GLU A 48 -3.03 -11.71 12.47
C GLU A 48 -3.86 -12.95 12.09
N PRO A 49 -3.48 -13.68 11.02
CA PRO A 49 -4.18 -14.91 10.65
C PRO A 49 -3.93 -16.01 11.69
N THR A 50 -4.90 -16.92 11.83
CA THR A 50 -4.68 -18.13 12.63
C THR A 50 -3.71 -19.07 11.93
N SER A 51 -3.05 -19.95 12.70
CA SER A 51 -2.15 -20.97 12.13
C SER A 51 -2.85 -21.85 11.09
N GLN A 52 -4.13 -22.17 11.30
CA GLN A 52 -4.93 -22.93 10.34
C GLN A 52 -5.12 -22.17 9.03
N GLN A 53 -5.48 -20.89 9.11
CA GLN A 53 -5.62 -20.02 7.94
C GLN A 53 -4.30 -19.90 7.16
N ALA A 54 -3.18 -19.70 7.87
CA ALA A 54 -1.85 -19.64 7.27
C ALA A 54 -1.51 -20.95 6.54
N CYS A 55 -1.75 -22.11 7.15
CA CYS A 55 -1.53 -23.42 6.53
C CYS A 55 -2.39 -23.62 5.27
N ILE A 56 -3.67 -23.21 5.30
CA ILE A 56 -4.56 -23.28 4.14
C ILE A 56 -4.03 -22.42 2.99
N LEU A 57 -3.69 -21.16 3.28
CA LEU A 57 -3.14 -20.22 2.30
C LEU A 57 -1.83 -20.74 1.70
N TYR A 58 -0.92 -21.24 2.55
CA TYR A 58 0.33 -21.85 2.12
C TYR A 58 0.08 -22.99 1.13
N ARG A 59 -0.79 -23.94 1.47
CA ARG A 59 -1.14 -25.07 0.59
C ARG A 59 -1.74 -24.60 -0.74
N GLN A 60 -2.63 -23.61 -0.71
CA GLN A 60 -3.24 -23.04 -1.90
C GLN A 60 -2.20 -22.37 -2.81
N LEU A 61 -1.26 -21.61 -2.25
CA LEU A 61 -0.19 -20.96 -3.01
C LEU A 61 0.75 -21.97 -3.67
N LEU A 62 1.06 -23.08 -2.99
CA LEU A 62 1.86 -24.16 -3.58
C LEU A 62 1.11 -24.87 -4.71
N LYS A 63 -0.19 -25.14 -4.52
CA LYS A 63 -1.03 -25.75 -5.55
C LYS A 63 -1.13 -24.87 -6.79
N ALA A 64 -1.46 -23.60 -6.61
CA ALA A 64 -1.50 -22.61 -7.68
C ALA A 64 -0.14 -22.47 -8.38
N GLY A 65 0.96 -22.52 -7.62
CA GLY A 65 2.32 -22.52 -8.18
C GLY A 65 2.56 -23.70 -9.12
N ARG A 66 2.13 -24.91 -8.75
CA ARG A 66 2.28 -26.09 -9.62
C ARG A 66 1.42 -26.04 -10.88
N GLU A 67 0.25 -25.40 -10.79
CA GLU A 67 -0.72 -25.33 -11.90
C GLU A 67 -0.41 -24.20 -12.89
N HIS A 68 0.12 -23.07 -12.40
CA HIS A 68 0.27 -21.86 -13.20
C HIS A 68 1.70 -21.52 -13.59
N LEU A 69 2.72 -21.96 -12.83
CA LEU A 69 4.11 -21.68 -13.16
C LEU A 69 4.58 -22.60 -14.29
N ARG A 70 4.99 -21.99 -15.39
CA ARG A 70 5.56 -22.59 -16.59
C ARG A 70 7.04 -22.26 -16.77
N VAL A 71 7.43 -21.01 -16.49
CA VAL A 71 8.79 -20.51 -16.75
C VAL A 71 9.61 -20.46 -15.47
N THR A 72 9.04 -19.95 -14.39
CA THR A 72 9.71 -19.86 -13.10
C THR A 72 10.00 -21.26 -12.54
N ASP A 73 11.20 -21.46 -11.98
CA ASP A 73 11.53 -22.71 -11.29
C ASP A 73 10.59 -22.94 -10.10
N GLY A 74 9.76 -23.99 -10.21
CA GLY A 74 8.82 -24.39 -9.19
C GLY A 74 9.48 -24.69 -7.84
N LYS A 75 10.68 -25.29 -7.82
CA LYS A 75 11.38 -25.59 -6.55
C LYS A 75 11.83 -24.29 -5.87
N TYR A 76 12.36 -23.34 -6.66
CA TYR A 76 12.71 -22.01 -6.15
C TYR A 76 11.48 -21.31 -5.57
N TYR A 77 10.36 -21.30 -6.29
CA TYR A 77 9.10 -20.70 -5.82
C TYR A 77 8.64 -21.30 -4.50
N MET A 78 8.56 -22.64 -4.38
CA MET A 78 8.12 -23.30 -3.15
C MET A 78 9.04 -22.96 -1.97
N ARG A 79 10.36 -22.93 -2.18
CA ARG A 79 11.33 -22.53 -1.16
C ARG A 79 11.14 -21.08 -0.73
N LYS A 80 10.87 -20.16 -1.67
CA LYS A 80 10.61 -18.76 -1.35
C LYS A 80 9.31 -18.58 -0.57
N VAL A 81 8.21 -19.23 -0.99
CA VAL A 81 6.95 -19.19 -0.23
C VAL A 81 7.16 -19.74 1.18
N ARG A 82 7.88 -20.87 1.34
CA ARG A 82 8.21 -21.41 2.66
C ARG A 82 8.99 -20.41 3.52
N HIS A 83 10.00 -19.76 2.95
CA HIS A 83 10.80 -18.76 3.65
C HIS A 83 9.95 -17.58 4.14
N GLU A 84 9.02 -17.07 3.32
CA GLU A 84 8.15 -15.96 3.74
C GLU A 84 7.26 -16.33 4.94
N PHE A 85 6.74 -17.56 4.97
CA PHE A 85 5.88 -18.05 6.05
C PHE A 85 6.67 -18.41 7.32
N GLU A 86 7.89 -18.94 7.19
CA GLU A 86 8.69 -19.39 8.35
C GLU A 86 9.57 -18.29 8.94
N VAL A 87 10.08 -17.37 8.12
CA VAL A 87 11.06 -16.35 8.54
C VAL A 87 10.41 -14.97 8.60
N THR A 88 9.95 -14.44 7.46
CA THR A 88 9.43 -13.07 7.37
C THR A 88 8.23 -12.86 8.29
N ALA A 89 7.30 -13.82 8.33
CA ALA A 89 6.14 -13.73 9.23
C ALA A 89 6.56 -13.69 10.71
N ARG A 90 7.59 -14.43 11.12
CA ARG A 90 8.07 -14.44 12.52
C ARG A 90 8.81 -13.16 12.91
N GLN A 91 9.52 -12.55 11.96
CA GLN A 91 10.26 -11.31 12.18
C GLN A 91 9.35 -10.07 12.22
N THR A 92 8.20 -10.12 11.54
CA THR A 92 7.29 -8.98 11.41
C THR A 92 6.21 -8.96 12.50
N SER A 93 5.56 -7.81 12.67
CA SER A 93 4.47 -7.64 13.64
C SER A 93 3.17 -8.30 13.18
N GLY A 94 2.25 -8.59 14.11
CA GLY A 94 0.97 -9.25 13.81
C GLY A 94 0.11 -8.51 12.76
N ARG A 95 0.14 -7.17 12.77
CA ARG A 95 -0.53 -6.36 11.73
C ARG A 95 0.08 -6.58 10.35
N VAL A 96 1.40 -6.66 10.25
CA VAL A 96 2.09 -6.92 8.98
C VAL A 96 1.80 -8.35 8.51
N ARG A 97 1.75 -9.32 9.43
CA ARG A 97 1.30 -10.69 9.10
C ARG A 97 -0.12 -10.71 8.52
N GLY A 98 -1.05 -9.93 9.08
CA GLY A 98 -2.39 -9.74 8.52
C GLY A 98 -2.37 -9.20 7.08
N ILE A 99 -1.58 -8.17 6.83
CA ILE A 99 -1.42 -7.58 5.48
C ILE A 99 -0.79 -8.59 4.50
N MET A 100 0.23 -9.34 4.93
CA MET A 100 0.87 -10.38 4.12
C MET A 100 -0.12 -11.50 3.78
N TYR A 101 -0.98 -11.89 4.73
CA TYR A 101 -2.03 -12.87 4.52
C TYR A 101 -3.06 -12.40 3.47
N GLU A 102 -3.57 -11.18 3.61
CA GLU A 102 -4.47 -10.57 2.61
C GLU A 102 -3.80 -10.47 1.23
N ARG A 103 -2.51 -10.12 1.18
CA ARG A 103 -1.72 -10.10 -0.05
C ARG A 103 -1.63 -11.49 -0.67
N GLY A 104 -1.39 -12.54 0.12
CA GLY A 104 -1.38 -13.91 -0.38
C GLY A 104 -2.73 -14.34 -0.95
N LEU A 105 -3.84 -13.98 -0.30
CA LEU A 105 -5.19 -14.22 -0.82
C LEU A 105 -5.44 -13.48 -2.14
N TRP A 106 -4.96 -12.24 -2.23
CA TRP A 106 -5.00 -11.47 -3.46
C TRP A 106 -4.17 -12.14 -4.57
N MET A 107 -2.97 -12.66 -4.26
CA MET A 107 -2.15 -13.39 -5.22
C MET A 107 -2.87 -14.62 -5.77
N LEU A 108 -3.57 -15.39 -4.94
CA LEU A 108 -4.36 -16.53 -5.40
C LEU A 108 -5.46 -16.13 -6.38
N LYS A 109 -6.18 -15.04 -6.09
CA LYS A 109 -7.24 -14.53 -6.98
C LYS A 109 -6.70 -13.97 -8.30
N ASN A 110 -5.47 -13.47 -8.30
CA ASN A 110 -4.86 -12.76 -9.44
C ASN A 110 -3.69 -13.52 -10.07
N LYS A 111 -3.79 -14.85 -10.18
CA LYS A 111 -2.78 -15.71 -10.85
C LYS A 111 -1.36 -15.46 -10.35
N LEU A 112 -1.18 -15.52 -9.04
CA LEU A 112 0.08 -15.29 -8.33
C LEU A 112 0.69 -13.89 -8.53
N GLY A 113 -0.07 -12.92 -9.04
CA GLY A 113 0.44 -11.58 -9.32
C GLY A 113 1.28 -11.50 -10.59
N GLY A 114 1.07 -12.41 -11.55
CA GLY A 114 1.77 -12.42 -12.83
C GLY A 114 3.09 -13.18 -12.81
N VAL A 115 3.34 -14.01 -11.79
CA VAL A 115 4.45 -14.97 -11.83
C VAL A 115 4.08 -16.09 -12.80
N VAL A 116 4.88 -16.23 -13.87
CA VAL A 116 4.69 -17.19 -14.97
C VAL A 116 5.77 -18.25 -14.95
#